data_AF-A0A075GGH6-F1
#
_entry.id   AF-A0A075GGH6-F1
#
_cell.length_a   1.000
_cell.length_b   1.000
_cell.length_c   1.000
_cell.angle_alpha   90.00
_cell.angle_beta   90.00
_cell.angle_gamma   90.00
#
_symmetry.space_group_name_H-M   'P 1'
#
loop_
_entity.id
_entity.type
_entity.pdbx_description
1 polymer ?
#
loop_
_entity_poly.entity_id
_entity_poly.type
_entity_poly.pdbx_seq_one_letter_code
_entity_poly.pdbx_strand_id
1 'polypeptide(L)'
;MFVMGEILVQTQVPFENFANLSTWLFFSCVIGWYCVSRIGWKKTTGLRSYRMALLQLMLLGFTIICLYEVLWNFTILNAEITSQMILTGTTPDIDALAVEYPDVLRPWNLIFATKIWLAGALISAHAFYLSTKPRKSLEEIES
;
A
#
# COMPACT_ATOMS: atom_id res chain seq x y z
N MET A 1 15.94 -11.22 16.09
CA MET A 1 14.75 -11.52 15.28
C MET A 1 14.67 -10.46 14.20
N PHE A 2 14.40 -10.81 12.94
CA PHE A 2 14.38 -9.85 11.84
C PHE A 2 12.94 -9.37 11.63
N VAL A 3 12.70 -8.06 11.77
CA VAL A 3 11.39 -7.46 11.54
C VAL A 3 11.34 -6.85 10.14
N MET A 4 10.38 -7.30 9.33
CA MET A 4 10.20 -6.78 7.98
C MET A 4 9.86 -5.30 8.01
N GLY A 5 10.65 -4.50 7.31
CA GLY A 5 10.44 -3.05 7.17
C GLY A 5 10.99 -2.20 8.30
N GLU A 6 11.55 -2.79 9.37
CA GLU A 6 12.13 -2.04 10.50
C GLU A 6 13.22 -1.07 10.06
N ILE A 7 14.21 -1.55 9.28
CA ILE A 7 15.29 -0.72 8.74
C ILE A 7 14.71 0.44 7.91
N LEU A 8 13.66 0.20 7.12
CA LEU A 8 13.05 1.24 6.28
C LEU A 8 12.30 2.30 7.10
N VAL A 9 11.82 1.95 8.28
CA VAL A 9 11.12 2.87 9.18
C VAL A 9 12.11 3.64 10.05
N GLN A 10 13.13 2.97 10.59
CA GLN A 10 14.12 3.57 11.50
C GLN A 10 15.23 4.35 10.80
N THR A 11 15.48 4.11 9.51
CA THR A 11 16.52 4.86 8.78
C THR A 11 16.09 6.31 8.59
N GLN A 12 16.75 7.20 9.33
CA GLN A 12 16.65 8.65 9.16
C GLN A 12 17.70 9.16 8.17
N VAL A 13 17.30 10.09 7.32
CA VAL A 13 18.22 10.81 6.44
C VAL A 13 18.80 11.98 7.23
N PRO A 14 20.10 12.33 7.08
CA PRO A 14 20.74 13.39 7.87
C PRO A 14 20.32 14.81 7.43
N PHE A 15 19.02 15.05 7.33
CA PHE A 15 18.40 16.34 7.09
C PHE A 15 17.24 16.53 8.08
N GLU A 16 17.11 17.74 8.61
CA GLU A 16 16.07 18.06 9.58
C GLU A 16 14.67 17.93 8.94
N ASN A 17 13.72 17.35 9.68
CA ASN A 17 12.33 17.13 9.25
C ASN A 17 12.15 16.25 8.00
N PHE A 18 13.16 15.47 7.61
CA PHE A 18 13.04 14.59 6.46
C PHE A 18 12.23 13.32 6.79
N ALA A 19 11.34 12.92 5.89
CA ALA A 19 10.54 11.72 6.09
C ALA A 19 11.39 10.44 6.00
N ASN A 20 11.02 9.43 6.80
CA ASN A 20 11.70 8.13 6.82
C ASN A 20 11.65 7.45 5.44
N LEU A 21 12.60 6.55 5.19
CA LEU A 21 12.74 5.84 3.91
C LEU A 21 11.46 5.09 3.50
N SER A 22 10.73 4.52 4.46
CA SER A 22 9.43 3.87 4.24
C SER A 22 8.39 4.79 3.57
N THR A 23 8.40 6.08 3.89
CA THR A 23 7.50 7.07 3.29
C THR A 23 7.86 7.33 1.83
N TRP A 24 9.14 7.43 1.50
CA TRP A 24 9.61 7.57 0.12
C TRP A 24 9.32 6.35 -0.74
N LEU A 25 9.47 5.16 -0.16
CA LEU A 25 9.08 3.91 -0.83
C LEU A 25 7.59 3.91 -1.16
N PHE A 26 6.72 4.28 -0.21
CA PHE A 26 5.28 4.40 -0.42
C PHE A 26 4.95 5.33 -1.60
N PHE A 27 5.50 6.55 -1.60
CA PHE A 27 5.29 7.49 -2.70
C PHE A 27 5.82 6.97 -4.04
N SER A 28 7.00 6.35 -4.03
CA SER A 28 7.62 5.79 -5.23
C SER A 28 6.78 4.69 -5.86
N CYS A 29 6.15 3.83 -5.06
CA CYS A 29 5.22 2.81 -5.55
C CYS A 29 4.00 3.43 -6.25
N VAL A 30 3.38 4.44 -5.63
CA VAL A 30 2.18 5.09 -6.18
C VAL A 30 2.52 5.88 -7.45
N ILE A 31 3.61 6.66 -7.44
CA ILE A 31 4.08 7.42 -8.60
C ILE A 31 4.51 6.48 -9.72
N GLY A 32 5.27 5.44 -9.40
CA GLY A 32 5.70 4.42 -10.37
C GLY A 32 4.52 3.77 -11.08
N TRP A 33 3.47 3.39 -10.33
CA TRP A 33 2.23 2.90 -10.92
C TRP A 33 1.57 3.92 -11.85
N TYR A 34 1.46 5.18 -11.40
CA TYR A 34 0.88 6.25 -12.22
C TYR A 34 1.63 6.41 -13.55
N CYS A 35 2.96 6.50 -13.51
CA CYS A 35 3.82 6.61 -14.70
C CYS A 35 3.61 5.44 -15.66
N VAL A 36 3.64 4.19 -15.16
CA VAL A 36 3.45 2.99 -15.98
C VAL A 36 2.06 2.96 -16.61
N SER A 37 1.02 3.30 -15.84
CA SER A 37 -0.36 3.34 -16.35
C SER A 37 -0.53 4.37 -17.48
N ARG A 38 0.12 5.53 -17.37
CA ARG A 38 0.08 6.59 -18.38
C ARG A 38 0.78 6.19 -19.68
N ILE A 39 1.93 5.51 -19.59
CA ILE A 39 2.68 5.03 -20.75
C ILE A 39 1.96 3.84 -21.42
N GLY A 40 1.44 2.91 -20.60
CA GLY A 40 0.82 1.67 -21.06
C GLY A 40 -0.59 1.82 -21.64
N TRP A 41 -1.27 2.93 -21.37
CA TRP A 41 -2.69 3.14 -21.70
C TRP A 41 -3.03 2.84 -23.15
N LYS A 42 -2.17 3.23 -24.11
CA LYS A 42 -2.39 3.02 -25.56
C LYS A 42 -2.36 1.54 -25.98
N LYS A 43 -1.60 0.69 -25.27
CA LYS A 43 -1.44 -0.74 -25.61
C LYS A 43 -2.57 -1.61 -25.03
N THR A 44 -3.26 -1.12 -23.99
CA THR A 44 -4.28 -1.88 -23.24
C THR A 44 -5.71 -1.70 -23.76
N THR A 45 -5.93 -0.92 -24.83
CA THR A 45 -7.27 -0.59 -25.36
C THR A 45 -7.97 -1.71 -26.12
N GLY A 46 -7.26 -2.77 -26.54
CA GLY A 46 -7.79 -3.84 -27.40
C GLY A 46 -8.18 -5.18 -26.72
N LEU A 47 -8.21 -5.26 -25.39
CA LEU A 47 -8.43 -6.53 -24.68
C LEU A 47 -9.92 -6.96 -24.66
N ARG A 48 -10.17 -8.22 -25.05
CA ARG A 48 -11.48 -8.90 -25.18
C ARG A 48 -12.22 -9.06 -23.84
N SER A 49 -13.55 -8.90 -23.88
CA SER A 49 -14.44 -8.68 -22.71
C SER A 49 -14.31 -9.67 -21.54
N TYR A 50 -14.28 -11.00 -21.77
CA TYR A 50 -14.29 -11.97 -20.65
C TYR A 50 -13.02 -11.92 -19.77
N ARG A 51 -11.85 -11.69 -20.39
CA ARG A 51 -10.57 -11.57 -19.65
C ARG A 51 -10.55 -10.30 -18.80
N MET A 52 -11.18 -9.23 -19.30
CA MET A 52 -11.30 -7.97 -18.56
C MET A 52 -12.26 -8.08 -17.39
N ALA A 53 -13.37 -8.82 -17.51
CA ALA A 53 -14.28 -9.08 -16.39
C ALA A 53 -13.60 -9.88 -15.27
N LEU A 54 -12.81 -10.91 -15.60
CA LEU A 54 -12.04 -11.66 -14.62
C LEU A 54 -10.99 -10.76 -13.93
N LEU A 55 -10.26 -9.94 -14.70
CA LEU A 55 -9.29 -9.00 -14.16
C LEU A 55 -9.94 -7.99 -13.21
N GLN A 56 -11.10 -7.45 -13.57
CA GLN A 56 -11.88 -6.54 -12.72
C GLN A 56 -12.23 -7.18 -11.38
N LEU A 57 -12.70 -8.43 -11.37
CA LEU A 57 -12.99 -9.16 -10.14
C LEU A 57 -11.73 -9.37 -9.29
N MET A 58 -10.60 -9.74 -9.91
CA MET A 58 -9.33 -9.90 -9.19
C MET A 58 -8.84 -8.57 -8.59
N LEU A 59 -8.92 -7.48 -9.34
CA LEU A 59 -8.52 -6.14 -8.87
C LEU A 59 -9.40 -5.65 -7.73
N LEU A 60 -10.71 -5.86 -7.83
CA LEU A 60 -11.64 -5.53 -6.75
C LEU A 60 -11.37 -6.36 -5.50
N GLY A 61 -11.22 -7.69 -5.65
CA GLY A 61 -10.92 -8.58 -4.53
C GLY A 61 -9.61 -8.20 -3.83
N PHE A 62 -8.56 -7.91 -4.61
CA PHE A 62 -7.28 -7.48 -4.07
C PHE A 62 -7.37 -6.13 -3.35
N THR A 63 -8.17 -5.18 -3.89
CA THR A 63 -8.43 -3.90 -3.22
C THR A 63 -9.09 -4.08 -1.86
N ILE A 64 -10.10 -4.94 -1.78
CA ILE A 64 -10.81 -5.22 -0.52
C ILE A 64 -9.88 -5.87 0.50
N ILE A 65 -9.06 -6.84 0.10
CA ILE A 65 -8.08 -7.49 0.98
C ILE A 65 -7.06 -6.47 1.49
N CYS A 66 -6.50 -5.64 0.62
CA CYS A 66 -5.55 -4.60 1.04
C CYS A 66 -6.19 -3.58 1.98
N LEU A 67 -7.45 -3.18 1.72
CA LEU A 67 -8.18 -2.26 2.60
C LEU A 67 -8.42 -2.88 3.98
N TYR A 68 -8.80 -4.16 4.03
CA TYR A 68 -8.95 -4.92 5.27
C TYR A 68 -7.64 -4.91 6.06
N GLU A 69 -6.51 -5.19 5.41
CA GLU A 69 -5.19 -5.17 6.04
C GLU A 69 -4.82 -3.80 6.58
N VAL A 70 -5.11 -2.72 5.85
CA VAL A 70 -4.90 -1.35 6.36
C VAL A 70 -5.68 -1.12 7.65
N LEU A 71 -6.98 -1.43 7.66
CA LEU A 71 -7.83 -1.22 8.85
C LEU A 71 -7.39 -2.10 10.03
N TRP A 72 -7.01 -3.34 9.76
CA TRP A 72 -6.52 -4.27 10.77
C TRP A 72 -5.21 -3.78 11.40
N ASN A 73 -4.23 -3.37 10.58
CA ASN A 73 -2.95 -2.82 11.07
C ASN A 73 -3.18 -1.53 11.88
N PHE A 74 -4.06 -0.63 11.45
CA PHE A 74 -4.44 0.55 12.23
C PHE A 74 -5.07 0.18 13.57
N THR A 75 -5.92 -0.84 13.60
CA THR A 75 -6.58 -1.30 14.83
C THR A 75 -5.55 -1.84 15.83
N ILE A 76 -4.62 -2.69 15.37
CA ILE A 76 -3.55 -3.22 16.21
C ILE A 76 -2.61 -2.11 16.69
N LEU A 77 -2.21 -1.19 15.80
CA LEU A 77 -1.34 -0.09 16.17
C LEU A 77 -1.91 0.74 17.32
N ASN A 78 -3.20 1.10 17.24
CA ASN A 78 -3.86 1.85 18.31
C ASN A 78 -4.00 1.03 19.61
N ALA A 79 -4.27 -0.27 19.49
CA ALA A 79 -4.36 -1.17 20.63
C ALA A 79 -3.01 -1.32 21.36
N GLU A 80 -1.92 -1.49 20.62
CA GLU A 80 -0.55 -1.59 21.15
C GLU A 80 -0.08 -0.29 21.81
N ILE A 81 -0.34 0.86 21.18
CA ILE A 81 -0.04 2.16 21.80
C ILE A 81 -0.76 2.29 23.14
N THR A 82 -2.06 1.97 23.16
CA THR A 82 -2.89 2.09 24.36
C THR A 82 -2.46 1.10 25.46
N SER A 83 -2.19 -0.15 25.10
CA SER A 83 -1.80 -1.19 26.06
C SER A 83 -0.47 -0.83 26.74
N GLN A 84 0.52 -0.36 25.98
CA GLN A 84 1.82 0.02 26.51
C GLN A 84 1.75 1.29 27.34
N MET A 85 0.94 2.28 26.95
CA MET A 85 0.69 3.47 27.78
C MET A 85 0.07 3.12 29.13
N ILE A 86 -0.88 2.17 29.19
CA ILE A 86 -1.50 1.73 30.44
C ILE A 86 -0.52 0.94 31.31
N LEU A 87 0.29 0.05 30.72
CA LEU A 87 1.18 -0.85 31.46
C LEU A 87 2.47 -0.16 31.93
N THR A 88 3.05 0.71 31.10
CA THR A 88 4.36 1.34 31.36
C THR A 88 4.24 2.79 31.82
N GLY A 89 3.08 3.42 31.64
CA GLY A 89 2.88 4.85 31.91
C GLY A 89 3.59 5.79 30.95
N THR A 90 4.21 5.27 29.88
CA THR A 90 4.96 6.03 28.88
C THR A 90 4.43 5.79 27.48
N THR A 91 4.56 6.80 26.60
CA THR A 91 4.26 6.62 25.18
C THR A 91 5.33 5.73 24.55
N PRO A 92 4.94 4.60 23.93
CA PRO A 92 5.91 3.71 23.32
C PRO A 92 6.49 4.30 22.04
N ASP A 93 7.64 3.78 21.62
CA ASP A 93 8.20 4.10 20.30
C ASP A 93 7.34 3.48 19.20
N ILE A 94 6.49 4.31 18.61
CA ILE A 94 5.51 3.92 17.58
C ILE A 94 6.21 3.34 16.35
N ASP A 95 7.40 3.85 16.02
CA ASP A 95 8.16 3.43 14.84
C ASP A 95 8.81 2.05 15.02
N ALA A 96 8.88 1.54 16.25
CA ALA A 96 9.41 0.21 16.57
C ALA A 96 8.32 -0.86 16.72
N LEU A 97 7.03 -0.49 16.74
CA LEU A 97 5.95 -1.45 16.95
C LEU A 97 5.83 -2.43 15.77
N ALA A 98 5.74 -3.72 16.09
CA ALA A 98 5.66 -4.81 15.12
C ALA A 98 4.54 -5.80 15.49
N VAL A 99 4.03 -6.49 14.48
CA VAL A 99 3.03 -7.56 14.65
C VAL A 99 3.66 -8.91 14.35
N GLU A 100 3.50 -9.84 15.29
CA GLU A 100 4.03 -11.21 15.19
C GLU A 100 3.04 -12.20 14.58
N TYR A 101 1.81 -11.78 14.34
CA TYR A 101 0.80 -12.57 13.62
C TYR A 101 0.88 -12.29 12.10
N PRO A 102 0.71 -13.30 11.21
CA PRO A 102 0.43 -14.71 11.49
C PRO A 102 1.68 -15.58 11.75
N ASP A 103 2.87 -15.08 11.45
CA ASP A 103 4.14 -15.82 11.60
C ASP A 103 5.10 -15.05 12.51
N VAL A 104 5.29 -15.59 13.71
CA VAL A 104 6.19 -15.03 14.73
C VAL A 104 7.64 -15.02 14.25
N LEU A 105 8.02 -15.87 13.30
CA LEU A 105 9.39 -15.88 12.75
C LEU A 105 9.63 -14.72 11.77
N ARG A 106 8.57 -14.09 11.26
CA ARG A 106 8.64 -13.06 10.22
C ARG A 106 7.67 -11.91 10.52
N PRO A 107 7.86 -11.22 11.66
CA PRO A 107 7.01 -10.12 12.06
C PRO A 107 7.17 -8.95 11.09
N TRP A 108 6.11 -8.15 10.98
CA TRP A 108 6.13 -6.93 10.18
C TRP A 108 6.04 -5.72 11.10
N ASN A 109 6.84 -4.69 10.79
CA ASN A 109 6.66 -3.39 11.43
C ASN A 109 5.29 -2.81 11.03
N LEU A 110 4.52 -2.32 12.00
CA LEU A 110 3.14 -1.89 11.79
C LEU A 110 3.03 -0.66 10.88
N ILE A 111 3.95 0.30 11.02
CA ILE A 111 4.00 1.50 10.16
C ILE A 111 4.35 1.11 8.73
N PHE A 112 5.32 0.22 8.57
CA PHE A 112 5.69 -0.31 7.26
C PHE A 112 4.54 -1.07 6.61
N ALA A 113 3.93 -2.03 7.31
CA ALA A 113 2.83 -2.84 6.81
C ALA A 113 1.68 -1.96 6.34
N THR A 114 1.26 -1.01 7.18
CA THR A 114 0.17 -0.07 6.86
C THR A 114 0.44 0.70 5.56
N LYS A 115 1.66 1.22 5.38
CA LYS A 115 2.05 1.95 4.16
C LYS A 115 2.01 1.05 2.92
N ILE A 116 2.56 -0.16 2.99
CA ILE A 116 2.60 -1.08 1.84
C ILE A 116 1.20 -1.55 1.44
N TRP A 117 0.36 -1.92 2.41
CA TRP A 117 -1.02 -2.32 2.13
C TRP A 117 -1.85 -1.16 1.60
N LEU A 118 -1.63 0.06 2.10
CA LEU A 118 -2.26 1.26 1.56
C LEU A 118 -1.84 1.54 0.12
N ALA A 119 -0.54 1.39 -0.21
CA ALA A 119 -0.08 1.51 -1.59
C ALA A 119 -0.74 0.47 -2.50
N GLY A 120 -0.82 -0.79 -2.03
CA GLY A 120 -1.52 -1.87 -2.73
C GLY A 120 -2.98 -1.52 -3.01
N ALA A 121 -3.72 -1.07 -1.99
CA ALA A 121 -5.11 -0.66 -2.10
C ALA A 121 -5.31 0.49 -3.11
N LEU A 122 -4.45 1.53 -3.06
CA LEU A 122 -4.52 2.66 -3.99
C LEU A 122 -4.24 2.23 -5.43
N ILE A 123 -3.21 1.42 -5.64
CA ILE A 123 -2.79 0.94 -6.96
C ILE A 123 -3.89 0.06 -7.56
N SER A 124 -4.43 -0.89 -6.79
CA SER A 124 -5.46 -1.81 -7.25
C SER A 124 -6.82 -1.12 -7.48
N ALA A 125 -7.20 -0.18 -6.60
CA ALA A 125 -8.39 0.64 -6.80
C ALA A 125 -8.27 1.51 -8.06
N HIS A 126 -7.10 2.14 -8.26
CA HIS A 126 -6.84 2.91 -9.46
C HIS A 126 -6.86 2.03 -10.71
N ALA A 127 -6.24 0.84 -10.67
CA ALA A 127 -6.29 -0.13 -11.75
C ALA A 127 -7.73 -0.56 -12.08
N PHE A 128 -8.53 -0.82 -11.05
CA PHE A 128 -9.94 -1.16 -11.21
C PHE A 128 -10.72 -0.02 -11.87
N TYR A 129 -10.55 1.22 -11.40
CA TYR A 129 -11.15 2.41 -12.00
C TYR A 129 -10.77 2.56 -13.49
N LEU A 130 -9.48 2.40 -13.82
CA LEU A 130 -9.00 2.46 -15.19
C LEU A 130 -9.61 1.35 -16.07
N SER A 131 -9.90 0.19 -15.49
CA SER A 131 -10.50 -0.93 -16.22
C SER A 131 -12.00 -0.77 -16.50
N THR A 132 -12.72 0.04 -15.70
CA THR A 132 -14.16 0.28 -15.84
C THR A 132 -14.48 1.56 -16.62
N LYS A 133 -13.55 2.51 -16.68
CA LYS A 133 -13.73 3.76 -17.42
C LYS A 133 -13.99 3.49 -18.92
N PRO A 134 -15.05 4.09 -19.52
CA PRO A 134 -15.30 3.95 -20.95
C PRO A 134 -14.09 4.48 -21.74
N ARG A 135 -13.58 3.63 -22.64
CA ARG A 135 -12.38 3.94 -23.42
C ARG A 135 -12.75 4.90 -24.54
N LYS A 136 -12.09 6.05 -24.61
CA LYS A 136 -12.08 6.87 -25.84
C LYS A 136 -11.59 6.00 -27.00
N SER A 137 -12.19 6.14 -28.18
CA SER A 137 -11.70 5.46 -29.37
C SER A 137 -10.27 5.93 -29.67
N LEU A 138 -9.46 5.11 -30.36
CA LEU A 138 -8.10 5.52 -30.75
C LEU A 138 -8.11 6.85 -31.54
N GLU A 139 -9.17 7.09 -32.31
CA GLU A 139 -9.40 8.32 -33.09
C GLU A 139 -9.62 9.56 -32.20
N GLU A 140 -10.29 9.45 -31.06
CA GLU A 140 -10.48 10.56 -30.10
C GLU A 140 -9.22 10.87 -29.26
N ILE A 141 -8.20 10.01 -29.32
CA ILE A 141 -6.94 10.16 -28.58
C ILE A 141 -5.86 10.82 -29.46
N GLU A 142 -6.00 10.73 -30.79
CA GLU A 142 -5.06 11.28 -31.77
C GLU A 142 -5.48 12.65 -32.33
N SER A 143 -6.73 13.07 -32.13
CA SER A 143 -7.25 14.42 -32.40
C SER A 143 -6.89 15.41 -31.29
#